data_AF-A0A2V8VWG7-F1
#
_entry.id   AF-A0A2V8VWG7-F1
#
_cell.length_a   1.000
_cell.length_b   1.000
_cell.length_c   1.000
_cell.angle_alpha   90.00
_cell.angle_beta   90.00
_cell.angle_gamma   90.00
#
_symmetry.space_group_name_H-M   'P 1'
#
loop_
_entity.id
_entity.type
_entity.pdbx_description
1 polymer ?
#
loop_
_entity_poly.entity_id
_entity_poly.type
_entity_poly.pdbx_seq_one_letter_code
_entity_poly.pdbx_strand_id
1 'polypeptide(L)'
;MSVWFHPIERRAACRLGLLSMCLFWSATPWLVAEQTRSGDGGESSQVEGHFTAAQQAQKIGDYATAEREYLSVLTMKPNFAEAHMNLGLVYQLQDHIPDAMAEFRRALRLKRTLTGANFFLGVDYCKAGEGTKAIP
;
A
#
# COMPACT_ATOMS: atom_id res chain seq x y z
N MET A 1 -34.62 27.11 -34.38
CA MET A 1 -34.58 26.16 -33.24
C MET A 1 -34.75 24.75 -33.79
N SER A 2 -33.80 23.88 -33.44
CA SER A 2 -33.83 22.41 -33.50
C SER A 2 -33.67 21.72 -34.86
N VAL A 3 -32.43 21.28 -35.11
CA VAL A 3 -31.97 20.28 -36.08
C VAL A 3 -31.99 18.90 -35.41
N TRP A 4 -32.49 17.87 -36.09
CA TRP A 4 -32.18 16.43 -35.95
C TRP A 4 -32.76 15.76 -37.21
N PHE A 5 -32.03 15.42 -38.28
CA PHE A 5 -30.96 14.43 -38.46
C PHE A 5 -31.30 13.02 -37.96
N HIS A 6 -31.76 12.17 -38.88
CA HIS A 6 -31.14 10.90 -39.29
C HIS A 6 -31.88 10.45 -40.55
N PRO A 7 -31.19 9.93 -41.58
CA PRO A 7 -31.24 8.47 -41.73
C PRO A 7 -30.02 7.86 -42.48
N ILE A 8 -30.09 6.55 -42.75
CA ILE A 8 -29.39 5.80 -43.83
C ILE A 8 -27.89 5.52 -43.51
N GLU A 9 -27.30 4.35 -43.70
CA GLU A 9 -27.75 3.05 -44.20
C GLU A 9 -26.72 1.97 -43.80
N ARG A 10 -27.17 0.74 -44.00
CA ARG A 10 -26.44 -0.53 -44.04
C ARG A 10 -25.20 -0.46 -44.97
N ARG A 11 -24.22 -1.34 -44.75
CA ARG A 11 -23.85 -2.42 -45.70
C ARG A 11 -22.60 -3.18 -45.25
N ALA A 12 -22.72 -4.50 -45.31
CA ALA A 12 -21.61 -5.44 -45.33
C ALA A 12 -20.95 -5.44 -46.72
N ALA A 13 -19.62 -5.48 -46.77
CA ALA A 13 -18.80 -5.88 -47.93
C ALA A 13 -17.42 -6.30 -47.38
N CYS A 14 -17.03 -7.58 -47.36
CA CYS A 14 -16.55 -8.46 -48.43
C CYS A 14 -15.17 -8.08 -49.04
N ARG A 15 -14.15 -8.82 -48.57
CA ARG A 15 -13.01 -9.50 -49.26
C ARG A 15 -12.01 -8.76 -50.16
N LEU A 16 -10.73 -9.08 -49.86
CA LEU A 16 -9.54 -9.29 -50.71
C LEU A 16 -8.93 -8.11 -51.47
N GLY A 17 -7.71 -7.75 -51.04
CA GLY A 17 -6.69 -7.07 -51.84
C GLY A 17 -5.31 -7.31 -51.23
N LEU A 18 -4.44 -8.01 -51.96
CA LEU A 18 -3.07 -8.39 -51.56
C LEU A 18 -2.08 -7.24 -51.74
N LEU A 19 -1.06 -7.23 -50.86
CA LEU A 19 0.32 -6.75 -51.04
C LEU A 19 0.54 -5.32 -51.57
N SER A 20 0.97 -4.42 -50.67
CA SER A 20 2.08 -3.52 -50.99
C SER A 20 2.75 -3.02 -49.71
N MET A 21 4.06 -3.26 -49.65
CA MET A 21 4.96 -2.95 -48.56
C MET A 21 5.22 -1.45 -48.51
N CYS A 22 4.36 -0.71 -47.82
CA CYS A 22 4.62 0.67 -47.42
C CYS A 22 5.08 0.66 -45.96
N LEU A 23 6.39 0.76 -45.76
CA LEU A 23 6.99 1.33 -44.55
C LEU A 23 6.45 2.76 -44.39
N PHE A 24 5.29 2.87 -43.76
CA PHE A 24 4.64 4.11 -43.40
C PHE A 24 4.43 4.07 -41.88
N TRP A 25 5.33 4.76 -41.19
CA TRP A 25 5.32 4.98 -39.76
C TRP A 25 4.04 5.75 -39.38
N SER A 26 2.93 5.04 -39.22
CA SER A 26 1.67 5.61 -38.76
C SER A 26 0.76 4.55 -38.15
N ALA A 27 0.26 4.86 -36.95
CA ALA A 27 -0.89 4.27 -36.26
C ALA A 27 -0.65 2.98 -35.43
N THR A 28 -0.15 3.23 -34.21
CA THR A 28 -0.75 2.81 -32.93
C THR A 28 -1.14 1.34 -32.68
N PRO A 29 -0.40 0.65 -31.81
CA PRO A 29 -0.97 -0.02 -30.67
C PRO A 29 -0.98 0.97 -29.50
N TRP A 30 -1.97 1.85 -29.50
CA TRP A 30 -2.61 2.44 -28.31
C TRP A 30 -3.31 1.33 -27.45
N LEU A 31 -2.86 0.09 -27.61
CA LEU A 31 -3.46 -1.17 -27.18
C LEU A 31 -2.43 -2.02 -26.40
N VAL A 32 -1.42 -1.39 -25.82
CA VAL A 32 -0.84 -1.87 -24.56
C VAL A 32 -1.34 -0.89 -23.52
N ALA A 33 -2.50 -1.26 -22.97
CA ALA A 33 -3.16 -0.74 -21.79
C ALA A 33 -2.43 0.43 -21.10
N GLU A 34 -2.80 1.64 -21.50
CA GLU A 34 -2.87 2.78 -20.60
C GLU A 34 -3.81 2.39 -19.44
N GLN A 35 -3.24 1.78 -18.41
CA GLN A 35 -3.95 1.46 -17.19
C GLN A 35 -3.06 1.64 -15.97
N THR A 36 -2.26 2.70 -15.96
CA THR A 36 -1.88 3.34 -14.69
C THR A 36 -3.06 4.16 -14.20
N ARG A 37 -4.03 3.41 -13.68
CA ARG A 37 -5.02 3.74 -12.66
C ARG A 37 -4.83 5.15 -12.09
N SER A 38 -5.69 6.08 -12.49
CA SER A 38 -5.89 7.38 -11.86
C SER A 38 -6.55 7.27 -10.47
N GLY A 39 -6.17 6.26 -9.66
CA GLY A 39 -6.76 5.92 -8.37
C GLY A 39 -5.85 6.10 -7.15
N ASP A 40 -4.57 6.42 -7.34
CA ASP A 40 -3.57 6.48 -6.26
C ASP A 40 -3.83 7.64 -5.24
N GLY A 41 -4.53 8.69 -5.67
CA GLY A 41 -4.89 9.81 -4.79
C GLY A 41 -5.86 9.43 -3.67
N GLY A 42 -6.78 8.49 -3.94
CA GLY A 42 -7.75 8.02 -2.95
C GLY A 42 -7.13 7.07 -1.94
N GLU A 43 -6.36 6.09 -2.42
CA GLU A 43 -5.70 5.08 -1.56
C GLU A 43 -4.68 5.73 -0.61
N SER A 44 -3.89 6.70 -1.10
CA SER A 44 -2.93 7.41 -0.26
C SER A 44 -3.60 8.31 0.79
N SER A 45 -4.73 8.95 0.46
CA SER A 45 -5.52 9.71 1.46
C SER A 45 -6.16 8.80 2.49
N GLN A 46 -6.62 7.61 2.10
CA GLN A 46 -7.22 6.65 3.01
C GLN A 46 -6.18 6.06 3.97
N VAL A 47 -5.00 5.71 3.46
CA VAL A 47 -3.87 5.27 4.30
C VAL A 47 -3.51 6.32 5.34
N GLU A 48 -3.37 7.59 4.94
CA GLU A 48 -3.04 8.67 5.88
C GLU A 48 -4.13 8.85 6.95
N GLY A 49 -5.40 8.74 6.55
CA GLY A 49 -6.54 8.80 7.47
C GLY A 49 -6.50 7.71 8.53
N HIS A 50 -6.34 6.45 8.13
CA HIS A 50 -6.23 5.32 9.07
C HIS A 50 -4.97 5.44 9.93
N PHE A 51 -3.83 5.86 9.35
CA PHE A 51 -2.59 6.02 10.11
C PHE A 51 -2.70 7.11 11.19
N THR A 52 -3.30 8.24 10.86
CA THR A 52 -3.55 9.32 11.82
C THR A 52 -4.52 8.88 12.91
N ALA A 53 -5.61 8.19 12.55
CA ALA A 53 -6.57 7.66 13.53
C ALA A 53 -5.91 6.66 14.49
N ALA A 54 -5.04 5.78 13.98
CA ALA A 54 -4.26 4.85 14.79
C ALA A 54 -3.36 5.59 15.81
N GLN A 55 -2.64 6.62 15.36
CA GLN A 55 -1.79 7.43 16.23
C GLN A 55 -2.59 8.17 17.30
N GLN A 56 -3.78 8.67 16.97
CA GLN A 56 -4.66 9.32 17.95
C GLN A 56 -5.17 8.32 18.99
N ALA A 57 -5.66 7.16 18.56
CA ALA A 57 -6.10 6.08 19.44
C ALA A 57 -4.97 5.63 20.38
N GLN A 58 -3.76 5.46 19.85
CA GLN A 58 -2.57 5.12 20.64
C GLN A 58 -2.26 6.18 21.71
N LYS A 59 -2.34 7.48 21.36
CA LYS A 59 -2.08 8.58 22.31
C LYS A 59 -3.06 8.61 23.48
N ILE A 60 -4.32 8.25 23.25
CA ILE A 60 -5.35 8.21 24.30
C ILE A 60 -5.40 6.88 25.06
N GLY A 61 -4.58 5.89 24.67
CA GLY A 61 -4.53 4.57 25.30
C GLY A 61 -5.57 3.58 24.78
N ASP A 62 -6.31 3.90 23.72
CA ASP A 62 -7.21 2.95 23.06
C ASP A 62 -6.41 2.06 22.10
N TYR A 63 -5.71 1.08 22.68
CA TYR A 63 -4.83 0.17 21.95
C TYR A 63 -5.58 -0.77 21.01
N ALA A 64 -6.82 -1.14 21.33
CA ALA A 64 -7.64 -1.97 20.46
C ALA A 64 -8.01 -1.26 19.15
N THR A 65 -8.42 0.02 19.25
CA THR A 65 -8.65 0.84 18.05
C THR A 65 -7.34 1.09 17.30
N ALA A 66 -6.25 1.43 17.99
CA ALA A 66 -4.96 1.67 17.36
C ALA A 66 -4.47 0.47 16.53
N GLU A 67 -4.56 -0.75 17.08
CA GLU A 67 -4.24 -1.99 16.39
C GLU A 67 -5.05 -2.14 15.09
N ARG A 68 -6.38 -2.02 15.18
CA ARG A 68 -7.28 -2.16 14.03
C ARG A 68 -6.95 -1.16 12.92
N GLU A 69 -6.70 0.09 13.28
CA GLU A 69 -6.38 1.14 12.31
C GLU A 69 -5.00 0.92 11.67
N TYR A 70 -3.98 0.50 12.43
CA TYR A 70 -2.68 0.13 11.86
C TYR A 70 -2.78 -1.10 10.95
N LEU A 71 -3.58 -2.12 11.30
CA LEU A 71 -3.82 -3.27 10.43
C LEU A 71 -4.53 -2.88 9.13
N SER A 72 -5.44 -1.89 9.18
CA SER A 72 -6.07 -1.34 7.98
C SER A 72 -5.04 -0.66 7.07
N VAL A 73 -4.12 0.12 7.65
CA VAL A 73 -2.97 0.68 6.92
C VAL A 73 -2.14 -0.42 6.26
N LEU A 74 -1.80 -1.48 7.00
CA LEU A 74 -0.97 -2.58 6.50
C LEU A 74 -1.69 -3.46 5.47
N THR A 75 -3.03 -3.48 5.48
CA THR A 75 -3.82 -4.16 4.43
C THR A 75 -3.68 -3.43 3.09
N MET A 76 -3.65 -2.10 3.10
CA MET A 76 -3.47 -1.28 1.90
C MET A 76 -2.01 -1.15 1.48
N LYS A 77 -1.09 -1.00 2.44
CA LYS A 77 0.35 -0.88 2.23
C LYS A 77 1.11 -1.86 3.14
N PRO A 78 1.23 -3.14 2.74
CA PRO A 78 1.91 -4.17 3.53
C PRO A 78 3.39 -3.91 3.80
N ASN A 79 4.00 -2.97 3.08
CA ASN A 79 5.42 -2.61 3.22
C ASN A 79 5.61 -1.26 3.93
N PHE A 80 4.59 -0.76 4.63
CA PHE A 80 4.70 0.51 5.36
C PHE A 80 5.43 0.30 6.70
N ALA A 81 6.75 0.55 6.68
CA ALA A 81 7.64 0.26 7.80
C ALA A 81 7.24 0.98 9.11
N GLU A 82 6.81 2.24 9.03
CA GLU A 82 6.38 3.02 10.18
C GLU A 82 5.09 2.46 10.83
N ALA A 83 4.17 1.91 10.02
CA ALA A 83 2.97 1.25 10.54
C ALA A 83 3.31 -0.05 11.27
N HIS A 84 4.24 -0.86 10.74
CA HIS A 84 4.76 -2.03 11.47
C HIS A 84 5.42 -1.65 12.80
N MET A 85 6.23 -0.59 12.80
CA MET A 85 6.88 -0.12 14.05
C MET A 85 5.84 0.31 15.09
N ASN A 86 4.83 1.09 14.69
CA ASN A 86 3.83 1.57 15.64
C ASN A 86 2.87 0.47 16.09
N LEU A 87 2.54 -0.50 15.23
CA LEU A 87 1.79 -1.68 15.63
C LEU A 87 2.58 -2.52 16.65
N GLY A 88 3.89 -2.66 16.46
CA GLY A 88 4.76 -3.30 17.45
C GLY A 88 4.73 -2.60 18.81
N LEU A 89 4.71 -1.26 18.82
CA LEU A 89 4.55 -0.48 20.04
C LEU A 89 3.19 -0.72 20.72
N VAL A 90 2.12 -0.80 19.95
CA VAL A 90 0.77 -1.10 20.47
C VAL A 90 0.76 -2.48 21.13
N TYR A 91 1.32 -3.50 20.48
CA TYR A 91 1.46 -4.83 21.09
C TYR A 91 2.31 -4.82 22.35
N GLN A 92 3.40 -4.06 22.38
CA GLN A 92 4.23 -3.92 23.56
C GLN A 92 3.47 -3.29 24.74
N LEU A 93 2.58 -2.33 24.47
CA LEU A 93 1.73 -1.68 25.49
C LEU A 93 0.60 -2.59 25.98
N GLN A 94 0.25 -3.63 25.22
CA GLN A 94 -0.70 -4.67 25.59
C GLN A 94 -0.01 -5.91 26.19
N ASP A 95 1.29 -5.84 26.48
CA ASP A 95 2.14 -6.96 26.95
C ASP A 95 2.23 -8.16 25.98
N HIS A 96 1.87 -7.98 24.71
CA HIS A 96 2.03 -8.97 23.64
C HIS A 96 3.45 -8.92 23.04
N ILE A 97 4.44 -9.21 23.86
CA ILE A 97 5.88 -9.08 23.50
C ILE A 97 6.27 -9.89 22.24
N PRO A 98 5.84 -11.15 22.05
CA PRO A 98 6.21 -11.91 20.84
C PRO A 98 5.73 -11.25 19.54
N ASP A 99 4.52 -10.69 19.53
CA ASP A 99 3.94 -10.02 18.38
C ASP A 99 4.63 -8.68 18.12
N ALA A 100 4.94 -7.93 19.20
CA ALA A 100 5.72 -6.70 19.12
C ALA A 100 7.08 -6.93 18.43
N MET A 101 7.82 -7.95 18.88
CA MET A 101 9.10 -8.32 18.28
C MET A 101 9.00 -8.70 16.80
N ALA A 102 7.92 -9.41 16.42
CA ALA A 102 7.70 -9.80 15.03
C ALA A 102 7.49 -8.56 14.13
N GLU A 103 6.71 -7.60 14.60
CA GLU A 103 6.40 -6.36 13.90
C GLU A 103 7.61 -5.41 13.84
N PHE A 104 8.39 -5.25 14.92
CA PHE A 104 9.64 -4.49 14.87
C PHE A 104 10.66 -5.10 13.90
N ARG A 105 10.78 -6.43 13.86
CA ARG A 105 11.64 -7.11 12.87
C ARG A 105 11.15 -6.87 11.44
N ARG A 106 9.83 -6.81 11.19
CA ARG A 106 9.26 -6.45 9.88
C ARG A 106 9.64 -5.02 9.50
N ALA A 107 9.43 -4.06 10.40
CA ALA A 107 9.80 -2.67 10.20
C ALA A 107 11.29 -2.51 9.84
N LEU A 108 12.18 -3.19 10.55
CA LEU A 108 13.62 -3.14 10.29
C LEU A 108 14.04 -3.83 8.98
N ARG A 109 13.33 -4.89 8.55
CA ARG A 109 13.56 -5.49 7.22
C ARG A 109 13.20 -4.52 6.09
N LEU A 110 12.12 -3.77 6.26
CA LEU A 110 11.65 -2.79 5.28
C LEU A 110 12.50 -1.52 5.29
N LYS A 111 12.84 -1.01 6.48
CA LYS A 111 13.60 0.21 6.68
C LYS A 111 14.55 0.06 7.86
N ARG A 112 15.78 -0.34 7.54
CA ARG A 112 16.87 -0.56 8.53
C ARG A 112 17.26 0.68 9.33
N THR A 113 16.90 1.88 8.86
CA THR A 113 17.20 3.16 9.50
C THR A 113 16.16 3.58 10.55
N LEU A 114 15.11 2.79 10.79
CA LEU A 114 14.16 3.04 11.87
C LEU A 114 14.77 2.68 13.22
N THR A 115 15.59 3.58 13.76
CA THR A 115 16.25 3.41 15.07
C THR A 115 15.26 3.13 16.20
N GLY A 116 14.06 3.71 16.12
CA GLY A 116 12.97 3.44 17.08
C GLY A 116 12.61 1.95 17.14
N ALA A 117 12.45 1.28 15.98
CA ALA A 117 12.14 -0.15 15.94
C ALA A 117 13.27 -1.00 16.53
N ASN A 118 14.54 -0.62 16.32
CA ASN A 118 15.67 -1.33 16.91
C ASN A 118 15.73 -1.16 18.43
N PHE A 119 15.48 0.06 18.90
CA PHE A 119 15.43 0.37 20.33
C PHE A 119 14.37 -0.46 21.06
N PHE A 120 13.12 -0.46 20.56
CA PHE A 120 12.04 -1.22 21.19
C PHE A 120 12.26 -2.73 21.11
N LEU A 121 12.78 -3.23 19.98
CA LEU A 121 13.16 -4.64 19.87
C LEU A 121 14.24 -5.05 20.89
N GLY A 122 15.22 -4.16 21.16
CA GLY A 122 16.21 -4.37 22.21
C GLY A 122 15.61 -4.43 23.61
N VAL A 123 14.66 -3.53 23.91
CA VAL A 123 13.89 -3.55 25.17
C VAL A 123 13.14 -4.86 25.34
N ASP A 124 12.49 -5.34 24.27
CA ASP A 124 11.74 -6.60 24.30
C ASP A 124 12.64 -7.83 24.50
N TYR A 125 13.82 -7.86 23.86
CA TYR A 125 14.81 -8.92 24.13
C TYR A 125 15.27 -8.92 25.59
N CYS A 126 15.51 -7.75 26.19
CA CYS A 126 15.85 -7.66 27.61
C CYS A 126 14.72 -8.18 28.50
N LYS A 127 13.46 -7.83 28.21
CA LYS A 127 12.29 -8.35 28.93
C LYS A 127 12.14 -9.87 28.80
N ALA A 128 12.47 -10.42 27.64
CA ALA A 128 12.43 -11.86 27.38
C ALA A 128 13.64 -12.63 27.97
N GLY A 129 14.61 -11.95 28.58
CA GLY A 129 15.85 -12.57 29.07
C GLY A 129 16.85 -12.93 27.97
N GLU A 130 16.64 -12.45 26.74
CA GLU A 130 17.44 -12.72 25.55
C GLU A 130 18.25 -11.49 25.09
N GLY A 131 18.72 -10.66 26.02
CA GLY A 131 19.37 -9.37 25.72
C GLY A 131 20.57 -9.46 24.75
N THR A 132 21.20 -10.63 24.61
CA THR A 132 22.28 -10.90 23.65
C THR A 132 21.82 -10.86 22.18
N LYS A 133 20.52 -10.95 21.91
CA LYS A 133 19.94 -10.88 20.55
C LYS A 133 19.61 -9.45 20.12
N ALA A 134 19.74 -8.45 21.00
CA ALA A 134 19.57 -7.05 20.65
C ALA A 134 20.64 -6.63 19.62
N ILE A 135 20.21 -5.94 18.58
CA ILE A 135 21.11 -5.47 17.52
C ILE A 135 21.55 -4.04 17.91
N PRO A 136 22.85 -3.71 17.88
CA PRO A 136 23.35 -2.38 18.23
C PRO A 136 22.88 -1.27 17.27
#